data_AF-A0AAW7BA25-F1
#
_entry.id   AF-A0AAW7BA25-F1
#
_cell.length_a   1.000
_cell.length_b   1.000
_cell.length_c   1.000
_cell.angle_alpha   90.00
_cell.angle_beta   90.00
_cell.angle_gamma   90.00
#
_symmetry.space_group_name_H-M   'P 1'
#
loop_
_entity.id
_entity.type
_entity.pdbx_description
1 polymer ?
#
loop_
_entity_poly.entity_id
_entity_poly.type
_entity_poly.pdbx_seq_one_letter_code
_entity_poly.pdbx_strand_id
1 'polypeptide(L)' 'MPSEARKPCDPPVTLPDRALSAKELTPLWGKDRAALAACEQRRGAAIAAIDAVPVPAERPE' A
#
# COMPACT_ATOMS: atom_id res chain seq x y z
N MET A 1 -10.81 -0.16 -14.37
CA MET A 1 -9.93 -0.19 -13.18
C MET A 1 -9.50 1.24 -12.83
N PRO A 2 -9.80 1.77 -11.64
CA PRO A 2 -9.20 3.03 -11.18
C PRO A 2 -7.67 2.93 -11.16
N SER A 3 -6.99 3.83 -11.87
CA SER A 3 -5.51 3.88 -11.95
C SER A 3 -4.87 4.06 -10.58
N GLU A 4 -5.51 4.83 -9.70
CA GLU A 4 -5.05 5.13 -8.35
C GLU A 4 -4.88 3.88 -7.49
N ALA A 5 -5.79 2.91 -7.58
CA ALA A 5 -5.71 1.66 -6.82
C ALA A 5 -4.53 0.77 -7.24
N ARG A 6 -3.97 0.99 -8.44
CA ARG A 6 -2.81 0.22 -8.93
C ARG A 6 -1.48 0.87 -8.60
N LYS A 7 -1.45 2.15 -8.21
CA LYS A 7 -0.21 2.82 -7.79
C LYS A 7 0.39 2.09 -6.58
N PRO A 8 1.70 1.82 -6.56
CA PRO A 8 2.35 1.20 -5.41
C PRO A 8 2.26 2.13 -4.19
N CYS A 9 2.33 1.55 -3.00
CA CYS A 9 2.48 2.36 -1.78
C CYS A 9 3.82 3.10 -1.77
N ASP A 10 3.85 4.23 -1.07
CA ASP A 10 5.07 5.01 -0.91
C ASP A 10 6.20 4.12 -0.36
N PRO A 11 7.44 4.29 -0.85
CA PRO A 11 8.58 3.56 -0.33
C PRO A 11 8.82 3.89 1.15
N PRO A 12 9.55 3.01 1.87
CA PRO A 12 9.98 3.26 3.23
C PRO A 12 10.53 4.68 3.42
N VAL A 13 10.19 5.31 4.54
CA VAL A 13 10.62 6.68 4.83
C VAL A 13 12.14 6.76 4.93
N THR A 14 12.69 7.83 4.37
CA THR A 14 14.13 8.10 4.41
C THR A 14 14.62 8.27 5.84
N LEU A 15 15.72 7.60 6.18
CA LEU A 15 16.35 7.76 7.49
C LEU A 15 16.85 9.20 7.66
N PRO A 16 16.83 9.72 8.90
CA PRO A 16 17.41 11.01 9.18
C PRO A 16 18.92 11.01 8.90
N ASP A 17 19.46 12.17 8.51
CA ASP A 17 20.89 12.36 8.21
C ASP A 17 21.73 12.45 9.49
N ARG A 18 21.65 11.40 10.31
CA ARG A 18 22.45 11.15 11.51
C ARG A 18 22.43 9.65 11.83
N ALA A 19 23.41 9.20 12.60
CA ALA A 19 23.40 7.84 13.14
C ALA A 19 22.21 7.63 14.11
N LEU A 20 21.52 6.50 13.97
CA LEU A 20 20.48 6.08 14.91
C LEU A 20 21.07 5.12 15.95
N SER A 21 20.71 5.31 17.22
CA SER A 21 20.98 4.30 18.23
C SER A 21 20.13 3.05 17.99
N ALA A 22 20.57 1.89 18.50
CA ALA A 22 19.78 0.66 18.43
C ALA A 22 18.38 0.82 19.07
N LYS A 23 18.27 1.66 20.10
CA LYS A 23 17.00 1.97 20.77
C LYS A 23 16.04 2.76 19.89
N GLU A 24 16.54 3.62 19.00
CA GLU A 24 15.74 4.36 18.04
C GLU A 24 15.44 3.54 16.78
N LEU A 25 16.41 2.74 16.32
CA LEU A 25 16.33 2.01 15.06
C LEU A 25 15.16 1.02 15.05
N THR A 26 15.04 0.17 16.07
CA THR A 26 14.00 -0.87 16.14
C THR A 26 12.57 -0.31 16.06
N PRO A 27 12.16 0.69 16.87
CA PRO A 27 10.82 1.24 16.77
C PRO A 27 10.58 2.00 15.47
N LEU A 28 11.58 2.72 14.93
CA LEU A 28 11.44 3.41 13.64
C LEU A 28 11.24 2.42 12.49
N TRP A 29 12.04 1.36 12.46
CA TRP A 29 11.91 0.29 11.47
C TRP A 29 10.56 -0.41 11.60
N GLY A 30 10.14 -0.77 12.82
CA GLY A 30 8.84 -1.41 13.05
C GLY A 30 7.67 -0.54 12.57
N LYS A 31 7.70 0.77 12.85
CA LYS A 31 6.68 1.72 12.40
C LYS A 31 6.62 1.81 10.88
N ASP A 32 7.76 1.92 10.22
CA ASP A 32 7.85 1.95 8.76
C ASP A 32 7.28 0.67 8.13
N ARG A 33 7.74 -0.50 8.61
CA ARG A 33 7.29 -1.80 8.10
C ARG A 33 5.80 -2.03 8.29
N ALA A 34 5.25 -1.64 9.44
CA ALA A 34 3.83 -1.73 9.72
C ALA A 34 3.00 -0.82 8.80
N ALA A 35 3.46 0.42 8.58
CA ALA A 35 2.78 1.36 7.70
C ALA A 35 2.74 0.86 6.24
N LEU A 36 3.87 0.36 5.71
CA LEU A 36 3.92 -0.19 4.36
C LEU A 36 3.02 -1.43 4.22
N ALA A 37 3.08 -2.35 5.19
CA ALA A 37 2.24 -3.56 5.17
C ALA A 37 0.75 -3.20 5.17
N ALA A 38 0.32 -2.28 6.03
CA ALA A 38 -1.07 -1.83 6.08
C ALA A 38 -1.52 -1.17 4.77
N CYS A 39 -0.64 -0.40 4.12
CA CYS A 39 -0.93 0.19 2.82
C CYS A 39 -1.12 -0.87 1.73
N GLU A 40 -0.19 -1.81 1.61
CA GLU A 40 -0.27 -2.86 0.59
C GLU A 40 -1.45 -3.81 0.81
N GLN A 41 -1.84 -4.08 2.07
CA GLN A 41 -3.06 -4.84 2.36
C GLN A 41 -4.32 -4.14 1.84
N ARG A 42 -4.46 -2.83 2.10
CA ARG A 42 -5.61 -2.05 1.58
C ARG A 42 -5.61 -2.00 0.06
N ARG A 43 -4.44 -1.81 -0.55
CA ARG A 43 -4.26 -1.79 -2.00
C ARG A 43 -4.66 -3.12 -2.64
N GLY A 44 -4.17 -4.24 -2.10
CA GLY A 44 -4.52 -5.58 -2.56
C GLY A 44 -6.02 -5.87 -2.45
N ALA A 45 -6.64 -5.49 -1.33
CA ALA A 45 -8.08 -5.64 -1.14
C ALA A 45 -8.89 -4.81 -2.16
N ALA A 46 -8.47 -3.58 -2.44
CA ALA A 46 -9.13 -2.74 -3.44
C ALA A 46 -9.02 -3.34 -4.85
N ILE A 47 -7.84 -3.82 -5.25
CA ILE A 47 -7.63 -4.48 -6.55
C ILE A 47 -8.52 -5.72 -6.66
N ALA A 48 -8.51 -6.59 -5.65
CA ALA A 48 -9.32 -7.80 -5.63
C ALA A 48 -10.83 -7.50 -5.72
N ALA A 49 -11.30 -6.46 -5.03
CA ALA A 49 -12.69 -6.04 -5.12
C ALA A 49 -13.06 -5.56 -6.53
N ILE A 50 -12.19 -4.79 -7.20
CA ILE A 50 -12.48 -4.34 -8.58
C ILE A 50 -12.45 -5.51 -9.56
N ASP A 51 -11.48 -6.41 -9.45
CA ASP A 51 -11.35 -7.57 -10.33
C ASP A 51 -12.52 -8.57 -10.14
N ALA A 52 -13.18 -8.56 -8.98
CA ALA A 52 -14.34 -9.40 -8.68
C ALA A 52 -15.68 -8.84 -9.20
N VAL A 53 -15.75 -7.57 -9.66
CA VAL A 53 -16.98 -6.98 -10.20
C VAL A 53 -17.16 -7.45 -11.66
N PRO A 54 -18.22 -8.21 -11.99
CA PRO A 54 -18.54 -8.53 -13.37
C PRO A 54 -18.89 -7.26 -14.12
N VAL A 55 -18.32 -7.07 -15.32
CA VAL A 55 -18.77 -6.01 -16.23
C VAL A 55 -20.21 -6.33 -16.64
N PRO A 56 -21.19 -5.46 -16.37
CA PRO A 56 -22.55 -5.68 -16.85
C PRO A 56 -22.51 -5.77 -18.36
N ALA A 57 -23.00 -6.88 -18.93
CA ALA A 57 -23.16 -6.97 -20.38
C ALA A 57 -24.07 -5.83 -20.84
N GLU A 58 -23.61 -5.01 -21.78
CA GLU A 58 -24.44 -4.00 -22.42
C GLU A 58 -25.71 -4.67 -22.94
N ARG A 59 -26.86 -4.11 -22.56
CA ARG A 59 -28.16 -4.59 -23.01
C ARG A 59 -28.27 -4.25 -24.50
N PRO A 60 -28.50 -5.22 -25.40
CA PRO A 60 -28.72 -4.91 -26.80
C PRO A 60 -29.99 -4.03 -26.94
N GLU A 61 -29.95 -3.03 -27.83
CA GLU A 61 -31.11 -2.20 -28.19
C GLU A 61 -32.24 -3.00 -28.84
#